data_AF-A0A6G0FJ02-F1
#
_entry.id   AF-A0A6G0FJ02-F1
#
_cell.length_a   1.000
_cell.length_b   1.000
_cell.length_c   1.000
_cell.angle_alpha   90.00
_cell.angle_beta   90.00
_cell.angle_gamma   90.00
#
_symmetry.space_group_name_H-M   'P 1'
#
loop_
_entity.id
_entity.type
_entity.pdbx_description
1 polymer ?
#
loop_
_entity_poly.entity_id
_entity_poly.type
_entity_poly.pdbx_seq_one_letter_code
_entity_poly.pdbx_strand_id
1 'polypeptide(L)'
;MTTDRSSTRTAPPERGRTREEGAGSVVVDRGCLELARGRRQLADGPVDDARESLLLAASLLAADAPELAGAARMSAAEAAWAAGDIAACLSTLDGEDRADTFSGPGWARDAFLQDHRDGMRALLARRPEHAVGPLRRVLDRARTDDRPDRLLRAASAALLLGDLREARAAGARALAAARNADCAASEARALEYLAYGELRAGRHEQARAHAEEGVRAAAAAGHRNTAASHHAMLALAASIEGDTGAVEGYAATALAVARRHGLAQAATLAEWAVARADLARGRPLDAADRLGPLVGPGARRGHFAVWMLAVPCFVEAAVLAGHPEDARTVVGDLALWAAFGADPHAPAQLARCRALLASGDRADALYLRALALHDEAGGDFERARTELLYGRWLRRRRRLREARARLGAALVGFERCGAAAWAEQTRAELRANGAASRTERAAGLARLTPQQLRIARHVAEGATNREVAQRLAVSTRTVDYHLRNVFAALGVRSRIELALMVGQEDR
;
A
#
# COMPACT_ATOMS: atom_id res chain seq x y z
N MET A 1 -104.40 -4.00 -3.62
CA MET A 1 -103.93 -5.30 -4.13
C MET A 1 -103.37 -5.03 -5.53
N THR A 2 -102.10 -5.21 -5.88
CA THR A 2 -100.95 -5.81 -5.20
C THR A 2 -99.70 -5.43 -6.01
N THR A 3 -98.75 -4.77 -5.35
CA THR A 3 -97.27 -4.87 -5.47
C THR A 3 -96.59 -5.06 -6.83
N ASP A 4 -95.91 -3.98 -7.21
CA ASP A 4 -94.55 -3.88 -7.75
C ASP A 4 -93.59 -5.04 -7.35
N ARG A 5 -92.86 -5.57 -8.35
CA ARG A 5 -91.66 -6.41 -8.17
C ARG A 5 -90.59 -5.98 -9.16
N SER A 6 -89.73 -5.10 -8.67
CA SER A 6 -88.40 -4.83 -9.18
C SER A 6 -87.51 -6.08 -9.07
N SER A 7 -87.02 -6.60 -10.20
CA SER A 7 -85.98 -7.64 -10.26
C SER A 7 -84.62 -6.99 -10.45
N THR A 8 -83.91 -6.78 -9.34
CA THR A 8 -82.49 -6.43 -9.30
C THR A 8 -81.66 -7.64 -9.72
N ARG A 9 -81.00 -7.54 -10.88
CA ARG A 9 -80.07 -8.56 -11.37
C ARG A 9 -78.68 -8.24 -10.82
N THR A 10 -78.30 -8.93 -9.75
CA THR A 10 -76.99 -8.84 -9.10
C THR A 10 -75.88 -9.23 -10.08
N ALA A 11 -75.00 -8.29 -10.43
CA ALA A 11 -73.75 -8.57 -11.12
C ALA A 11 -72.76 -9.24 -10.13
N PRO A 12 -71.94 -10.22 -10.57
CA PRO A 12 -70.95 -10.85 -9.69
C PRO A 12 -69.81 -9.86 -9.36
N PRO A 13 -69.18 -9.96 -8.18
CA PRO A 13 -68.11 -9.04 -7.79
C PRO A 13 -66.84 -9.31 -8.61
N GLU A 14 -66.20 -8.21 -8.99
CA GLU A 14 -64.93 -8.13 -9.69
C GLU A 14 -63.84 -8.98 -9.02
N ARG A 15 -63.43 -10.07 -9.68
CA ARG A 15 -62.16 -10.76 -9.41
C ARG A 15 -61.02 -9.99 -10.06
N GLY A 16 -60.76 -8.77 -9.60
CA GLY A 16 -59.69 -7.91 -10.12
C GLY A 16 -58.45 -7.81 -9.22
N ARG A 17 -58.57 -8.04 -7.90
CA ARG A 17 -57.50 -7.67 -6.94
C ARG A 17 -56.44 -8.74 -6.63
N THR A 18 -56.66 -10.01 -6.95
CA THR A 18 -55.75 -11.09 -6.52
C THR A 18 -54.58 -11.39 -7.48
N ARG A 19 -54.63 -10.93 -8.73
CA ARG A 19 -53.56 -11.19 -9.72
C ARG A 19 -52.40 -10.21 -9.61
N GLU A 20 -52.65 -8.95 -9.25
CA GLU A 20 -51.62 -7.92 -9.06
C GLU A 20 -50.85 -8.15 -7.75
N GLU A 21 -51.53 -8.52 -6.66
CA GLU A 21 -50.89 -8.86 -5.38
C GLU A 21 -49.97 -10.11 -5.50
N GLY A 22 -50.38 -11.12 -6.29
CA GLY A 22 -49.57 -12.31 -6.54
C GLY A 22 -48.35 -12.07 -7.44
N ALA A 23 -48.44 -11.14 -8.39
CA ALA A 23 -47.33 -10.78 -9.26
C ALA A 23 -46.26 -9.95 -8.51
N GLY A 24 -46.68 -9.04 -7.63
CA GLY A 24 -45.78 -8.25 -6.77
C GLY A 24 -44.95 -9.13 -5.82
N SER A 25 -45.59 -10.14 -5.19
CA SER A 25 -44.90 -11.09 -4.30
C SER A 25 -43.79 -11.87 -5.02
N VAL A 26 -44.04 -12.35 -6.25
CA VAL A 26 -43.07 -13.13 -7.04
C VAL A 26 -41.86 -12.28 -7.47
N VAL A 27 -42.09 -11.00 -7.78
CA VAL A 27 -41.01 -10.06 -8.13
C VAL A 27 -40.11 -9.79 -6.92
N VAL A 28 -40.70 -9.57 -5.74
CA VAL A 28 -39.95 -9.36 -4.49
C VAL A 28 -39.15 -10.61 -4.12
N ASP A 29 -39.73 -11.80 -4.21
CA ASP A 29 -39.03 -13.06 -3.91
C ASP A 29 -37.83 -13.27 -4.84
N ARG A 30 -38.00 -13.00 -6.13
CA ARG A 30 -36.91 -13.04 -7.11
C ARG A 30 -35.83 -12.00 -6.78
N GLY A 31 -36.23 -10.78 -6.39
CA GLY A 31 -35.30 -9.74 -5.97
C GLY A 31 -34.46 -10.13 -4.75
N CYS A 32 -35.10 -10.74 -3.74
CA CYS A 32 -34.42 -11.26 -2.55
C CYS A 32 -33.44 -12.40 -2.89
N LEU A 33 -33.80 -13.28 -3.84
CA LEU A 33 -32.92 -14.35 -4.32
C LEU A 33 -31.67 -13.78 -5.00
N GLU A 34 -31.82 -12.82 -5.91
CA GLU A 34 -30.70 -12.17 -6.59
C GLU A 34 -29.83 -11.38 -5.61
N LEU A 35 -30.42 -10.76 -4.58
CA LEU A 35 -29.67 -10.12 -3.50
C LEU A 35 -28.79 -11.12 -2.75
N ALA A 36 -29.34 -12.28 -2.39
CA ALA A 36 -28.61 -13.33 -1.70
C ALA A 36 -27.50 -13.93 -2.58
N ARG A 37 -27.79 -14.16 -3.87
CA ARG A 37 -26.82 -14.63 -4.87
C ARG A 37 -25.66 -13.65 -5.02
N GLY A 38 -25.98 -12.38 -5.24
CA GLY A 38 -25.00 -11.32 -5.42
C GLY A 38 -24.11 -11.11 -4.19
N ARG A 39 -24.68 -11.16 -2.97
CA ARG A 39 -23.89 -11.11 -1.73
C ARG A 39 -22.95 -12.31 -1.58
N ARG A 40 -23.39 -13.52 -1.96
CA ARG A 40 -22.55 -14.71 -1.96
C ARG A 40 -21.40 -14.59 -2.94
N GLN A 41 -21.66 -14.12 -4.17
CA GLN A 41 -20.62 -13.90 -5.18
C GLN A 41 -19.65 -12.79 -4.74
N LEU A 42 -20.13 -11.73 -4.10
CA LEU A 42 -19.25 -10.68 -3.56
C LEU A 42 -18.28 -11.23 -2.50
N ALA A 43 -18.72 -12.21 -1.71
CA ALA A 43 -17.90 -12.86 -0.70
C ALA A 43 -16.99 -13.97 -1.25
N ASP A 44 -17.43 -14.69 -2.29
CA ASP A 44 -16.82 -15.97 -2.69
C ASP A 44 -16.86 -16.26 -4.20
N GLY A 45 -16.87 -15.23 -5.04
CA GLY A 45 -16.94 -15.38 -6.50
C GLY A 45 -16.48 -14.13 -7.26
N PRO A 46 -16.64 -14.16 -8.60
CA PRO A 46 -16.33 -13.01 -9.46
C PRO A 46 -17.15 -11.78 -9.08
N VAL A 47 -16.47 -10.64 -8.88
CA VAL A 47 -17.14 -9.41 -8.45
C VAL A 47 -18.01 -8.77 -9.53
N ASP A 48 -17.72 -9.02 -10.81
CA ASP A 48 -18.58 -8.54 -11.91
C ASP A 48 -19.94 -9.28 -11.91
N ASP A 49 -19.94 -10.60 -11.72
CA ASP A 49 -21.18 -11.38 -11.59
C ASP A 49 -21.97 -10.95 -10.35
N ALA A 50 -21.26 -10.66 -9.25
CA ALA A 50 -21.87 -10.12 -8.03
C ALA A 50 -22.55 -8.78 -8.32
N ARG A 51 -21.87 -7.87 -9.02
CA ARG A 51 -22.40 -6.55 -9.38
C ARG A 51 -23.68 -6.68 -10.20
N GLU A 52 -23.68 -7.51 -11.24
CA GLU A 52 -24.87 -7.71 -12.09
C GLU A 52 -26.05 -8.28 -11.31
N SER A 53 -25.83 -9.31 -10.47
CA SER A 53 -26.89 -9.89 -9.64
C SER A 53 -27.45 -8.88 -8.63
N LEU A 54 -26.59 -8.03 -8.04
CA LEU A 54 -26.98 -7.00 -7.08
C LEU A 54 -27.73 -5.83 -7.74
N LEU A 55 -27.36 -5.44 -8.97
CA LEU A 55 -28.09 -4.43 -9.74
C LEU A 55 -29.47 -4.96 -10.16
N LEU A 56 -29.56 -6.23 -10.56
CA LEU A 56 -30.84 -6.88 -10.84
C LEU A 56 -31.72 -6.89 -9.58
N ALA A 57 -31.18 -7.30 -8.43
CA ALA A 57 -31.90 -7.25 -7.16
C ALA A 57 -32.39 -5.83 -6.82
N ALA A 58 -31.53 -4.83 -6.99
CA ALA A 58 -31.87 -3.43 -6.77
C ALA A 58 -33.01 -2.92 -7.67
N SER A 59 -33.09 -3.41 -8.91
CA SER A 59 -34.17 -3.06 -9.84
C SER A 59 -35.50 -3.70 -9.44
N LEU A 60 -35.49 -5.00 -9.12
CA LEU A 60 -36.68 -5.77 -8.76
C LEU A 60 -37.30 -5.31 -7.43
N LEU A 61 -36.47 -4.87 -6.49
CA LEU A 61 -36.90 -4.46 -5.14
C LEU A 61 -37.25 -2.96 -5.05
N ALA A 62 -37.06 -2.17 -6.13
CA ALA A 62 -37.11 -0.71 -6.04
C ALA A 62 -38.48 -0.17 -5.61
N ALA A 63 -39.58 -0.75 -6.11
CA ALA A 63 -40.93 -0.30 -5.83
C ALA A 63 -41.41 -0.76 -4.44
N ASP A 64 -41.20 -2.04 -4.13
CA ASP A 64 -41.85 -2.70 -2.99
C ASP A 64 -40.96 -2.81 -1.74
N ALA A 65 -39.63 -2.80 -1.92
CA ALA A 65 -38.65 -2.94 -0.84
C ALA A 65 -37.46 -1.97 -1.01
N PRO A 66 -37.69 -0.64 -0.97
CA PRO A 66 -36.70 0.37 -1.30
C PRO A 66 -35.44 0.32 -0.43
N GLU A 67 -35.55 -0.05 0.85
CA GLU A 67 -34.38 -0.20 1.73
C GLU A 67 -33.46 -1.34 1.27
N LEU A 68 -34.03 -2.50 0.92
CA LEU A 68 -33.28 -3.63 0.38
C LEU A 68 -32.69 -3.29 -1.00
N ALA A 69 -33.43 -2.56 -1.82
CA ALA A 69 -32.94 -2.06 -3.10
C ALA A 69 -31.76 -1.09 -2.95
N GLY A 70 -31.80 -0.22 -1.92
CA GLY A 70 -30.69 0.66 -1.56
C GLY A 70 -29.46 -0.12 -1.09
N ALA A 71 -29.66 -1.09 -0.20
CA ALA A 71 -28.58 -1.98 0.26
C ALA A 71 -27.96 -2.79 -0.88
N ALA A 72 -28.77 -3.30 -1.81
CA ALA A 72 -28.32 -4.02 -3.01
C ALA A 72 -27.43 -3.13 -3.89
N ARG A 73 -27.83 -1.88 -4.16
CA ARG A 73 -27.01 -0.91 -4.91
C ARG A 73 -25.68 -0.61 -4.21
N MET A 74 -25.70 -0.44 -2.89
CA MET A 74 -24.46 -0.21 -2.13
C MET A 74 -23.51 -1.42 -2.21
N SER A 75 -24.04 -2.65 -2.14
CA SER A 75 -23.22 -3.84 -2.36
C SER A 75 -22.72 -3.96 -3.81
N ALA A 76 -23.51 -3.54 -4.81
CA ALA A 76 -23.05 -3.48 -6.20
C ALA A 76 -21.90 -2.47 -6.38
N ALA A 77 -21.96 -1.33 -5.67
CA ALA A 77 -20.88 -0.35 -5.64
C ALA A 77 -19.63 -0.90 -4.94
N GLU A 78 -19.79 -1.71 -3.88
CA GLU A 78 -18.68 -2.44 -3.26
C GLU A 78 -18.02 -3.44 -4.24
N ALA A 79 -18.82 -4.13 -5.06
CA ALA A 79 -18.32 -5.05 -6.08
C ALA A 79 -17.52 -4.31 -7.17
N ALA A 80 -18.06 -3.20 -7.70
CA ALA A 80 -17.36 -2.34 -8.65
C ALA A 80 -16.08 -1.73 -8.07
N TRP A 81 -16.12 -1.36 -6.78
CA TRP A 81 -14.95 -0.89 -6.06
C TRP A 81 -13.89 -1.97 -6.02
N ALA A 82 -14.21 -3.19 -5.56
CA ALA A 82 -13.26 -4.30 -5.53
C ALA A 82 -12.64 -4.60 -6.91
N ALA A 83 -13.42 -4.46 -7.98
CA ALA A 83 -12.98 -4.58 -9.37
C ALA A 83 -12.01 -3.46 -9.83
N GLY A 84 -11.98 -2.33 -9.13
CA GLY A 84 -11.21 -1.15 -9.52
C GLY A 84 -11.84 -0.36 -10.67
N ASP A 85 -13.11 -0.58 -10.98
CA ASP A 85 -13.82 0.10 -12.06
C ASP A 85 -14.52 1.37 -11.55
N ILE A 86 -13.87 2.52 -11.74
CA ILE A 86 -14.41 3.83 -11.36
C ILE A 86 -15.73 4.12 -12.09
N ALA A 87 -15.83 3.76 -13.38
CA ALA A 87 -17.01 4.06 -14.18
C ALA A 87 -18.22 3.25 -13.68
N ALA A 88 -18.02 1.95 -13.43
CA ALA A 88 -19.06 1.10 -12.85
C ALA A 88 -19.43 1.51 -11.41
N CYS A 89 -18.47 2.00 -10.61
CA CYS A 89 -18.76 2.57 -9.30
C CYS A 89 -19.70 3.78 -9.43
N LEU A 90 -19.33 4.75 -10.28
CA LEU A 90 -20.10 5.97 -10.48
C LEU A 90 -21.50 5.66 -11.02
N SER A 91 -21.63 4.81 -12.05
CA SER A 91 -22.93 4.44 -12.61
C SER A 91 -23.84 3.76 -11.59
N THR A 92 -23.28 2.93 -10.71
CA THR A 92 -24.02 2.25 -9.64
C THR A 92 -24.48 3.22 -8.55
N LEU A 93 -23.62 4.19 -8.19
CA LEU A 93 -23.91 5.19 -7.16
C LEU A 93 -24.89 6.25 -7.65
N ASP A 94 -24.78 6.70 -8.91
CA ASP A 94 -25.72 7.65 -9.52
C ASP A 94 -27.16 7.11 -9.44
N GLY A 95 -27.34 5.80 -9.70
CA GLY A 95 -28.66 5.20 -9.85
C GLY A 95 -29.33 5.70 -11.13
N GLU A 96 -30.25 4.93 -11.71
CA GLU A 96 -31.08 5.48 -12.78
C GLU A 96 -32.01 6.55 -12.17
N ASP A 97 -31.67 7.84 -12.35
CA ASP A 97 -32.62 8.95 -12.31
C ASP A 97 -33.59 8.83 -13.50
N ARG A 98 -34.37 7.74 -13.55
CA ARG A 98 -35.54 7.70 -14.43
C ARG A 98 -36.63 8.49 -13.75
N ALA A 99 -36.69 9.78 -14.12
CA ALA A 99 -37.64 10.79 -13.67
C ALA A 99 -39.13 10.42 -13.84
N ASP A 100 -39.47 9.27 -14.43
CA ASP A 100 -40.84 8.87 -14.75
C ASP A 100 -41.44 7.79 -13.82
N THR A 101 -40.70 7.30 -12.82
CA THR A 101 -41.25 6.37 -11.81
C THR A 101 -41.36 7.08 -10.45
N PHE A 102 -42.58 7.13 -9.90
CA PHE A 102 -42.99 7.80 -8.65
C PHE A 102 -42.26 7.36 -7.35
N SER A 103 -41.21 6.55 -7.48
CA SER A 103 -40.39 6.03 -6.38
C SER A 103 -38.92 6.34 -6.69
N GLY A 104 -38.38 7.40 -6.09
CA GLY A 104 -36.95 7.72 -6.17
C GLY A 104 -36.07 6.55 -5.69
N PRO A 105 -34.75 6.57 -5.95
CA PRO A 105 -33.87 5.46 -5.64
C PRO A 105 -33.93 5.10 -4.15
N GLY A 106 -34.03 3.81 -3.81
CA GLY A 106 -34.39 3.33 -2.46
C GLY A 106 -33.47 3.75 -1.30
N TRP A 107 -32.24 4.19 -1.59
CA TRP A 107 -31.37 4.83 -0.59
C TRP A 107 -31.86 6.22 -0.14
N ALA A 108 -32.77 6.87 -0.88
CA ALA A 108 -33.26 8.23 -0.60
C ALA A 108 -34.04 8.33 0.72
N ARG A 109 -34.38 7.19 1.32
CA ARG A 109 -35.06 7.11 2.62
C ARG A 109 -34.11 6.87 3.79
N ASP A 110 -32.85 6.51 3.55
CA ASP A 110 -31.85 6.33 4.61
C ASP A 110 -30.74 7.38 4.48
N ALA A 111 -30.83 8.43 5.30
CA ALA A 111 -29.88 9.53 5.32
C ALA A 111 -28.42 9.07 5.54
N PHE A 112 -28.20 7.96 6.23
CA PHE A 112 -26.86 7.40 6.42
C PHE A 112 -26.27 6.87 5.11
N LEU A 113 -27.03 6.05 4.38
CA LEU A 113 -26.60 5.50 3.09
C LEU A 113 -26.49 6.58 2.03
N GLN A 114 -27.38 7.56 2.04
CA GLN A 114 -27.32 8.72 1.16
C GLN A 114 -26.01 9.50 1.34
N ASP A 115 -25.66 9.85 2.58
CA ASP A 115 -24.42 10.60 2.85
C ASP A 115 -23.16 9.78 2.51
N HIS A 116 -23.17 8.47 2.76
CA HIS A 116 -22.06 7.60 2.35
C HIS A 116 -21.90 7.56 0.83
N ARG A 117 -23.01 7.41 0.10
CA ARG A 117 -23.03 7.42 -1.36
C ARG A 117 -22.56 8.76 -1.92
N ASP A 118 -23.10 9.88 -1.45
CA ASP A 118 -22.73 11.22 -1.92
C ASP A 118 -21.24 11.50 -1.69
N GLY A 119 -20.73 11.09 -0.53
CA GLY A 119 -19.31 11.15 -0.21
C GLY A 119 -18.43 10.35 -1.18
N MET A 120 -18.76 9.07 -1.38
CA MET A 120 -18.03 8.20 -2.31
C MET A 120 -18.08 8.72 -3.75
N ARG A 121 -19.27 9.12 -4.22
CA ARG A 121 -19.50 9.65 -5.57
C ARG A 121 -18.67 10.91 -5.81
N ALA A 122 -18.70 11.86 -4.88
CA ALA A 122 -17.94 13.10 -4.99
C ALA A 122 -16.42 12.82 -5.06
N LEU A 123 -15.92 11.86 -4.28
CA LEU A 123 -14.51 11.48 -4.29
C LEU A 123 -14.10 10.82 -5.62
N LEU A 124 -14.91 9.88 -6.13
CA LEU A 124 -14.68 9.22 -7.42
C LEU A 124 -14.79 10.18 -8.61
N ALA A 125 -15.68 11.18 -8.52
CA ALA A 125 -15.82 12.27 -9.48
C ALA A 125 -14.71 13.35 -9.36
N ARG A 126 -13.71 13.13 -8.50
CA ARG A 126 -12.60 14.07 -8.23
C ARG A 126 -13.07 15.44 -7.75
N ARG A 127 -14.11 15.48 -6.92
CA ARG A 127 -14.66 16.66 -6.24
C ARG A 127 -14.50 16.54 -4.72
N PRO A 128 -13.25 16.52 -4.23
CA PRO A 128 -12.93 16.24 -2.83
C PRO A 128 -13.64 17.15 -1.83
N GLU A 129 -13.77 18.44 -2.15
CA GLU A 129 -14.45 19.45 -1.34
C GLU A 129 -15.93 19.11 -1.10
N HIS A 130 -16.58 18.41 -2.04
CA HIS A 130 -17.95 17.95 -1.92
C HIS A 130 -18.07 16.61 -1.18
N ALA A 131 -16.97 15.85 -1.04
CA ALA A 131 -16.97 14.55 -0.36
C ALA A 131 -16.88 14.66 1.17
N VAL A 132 -16.18 15.68 1.68
CA VAL A 132 -15.87 15.80 3.13
C VAL A 132 -17.12 15.90 4.00
N GLY A 133 -18.07 16.77 3.64
CA GLY A 133 -19.29 17.01 4.41
C GLY A 133 -20.14 15.74 4.60
N PRO A 134 -20.55 15.06 3.51
CA PRO A 134 -21.30 13.81 3.60
C PRO A 134 -20.56 12.71 4.40
N LEU A 135 -19.28 12.47 4.12
CA LEU A 135 -18.53 11.41 4.83
C LEU A 135 -18.37 11.71 6.33
N ARG A 136 -18.22 12.98 6.74
CA ARG A 136 -18.22 13.34 8.17
C ARG A 136 -19.55 13.05 8.85
N ARG A 137 -20.69 13.31 8.19
CA ARG A 137 -22.01 12.96 8.72
C ARG A 137 -22.19 11.45 8.91
N VAL A 138 -21.60 10.63 8.03
CA VAL A 138 -21.56 9.17 8.22
C VAL A 138 -20.85 8.81 9.53
N LEU A 139 -19.66 9.39 9.77
CA LEU A 139 -18.90 9.17 11.01
C LEU A 139 -19.69 9.63 12.24
N ASP A 140 -20.25 10.83 12.20
CA ASP A 140 -20.99 11.40 13.33
C ASP A 140 -22.20 10.54 13.70
N ARG A 141 -22.98 10.07 12.71
CA ARG A 141 -24.12 9.17 12.96
C ARG A 141 -23.69 7.79 13.47
N ALA A 142 -22.54 7.29 13.03
CA ALA A 142 -22.05 5.98 13.47
C ALA A 142 -21.56 5.99 14.93
N ARG A 143 -21.29 7.16 15.54
CA ARG A 143 -20.81 7.24 16.94
C ARG A 143 -21.75 6.60 17.96
N THR A 144 -23.05 6.62 17.68
CA THR A 144 -24.09 6.07 18.55
C THR A 144 -24.78 4.83 17.95
N ASP A 145 -24.27 4.27 16.86
CA ASP A 145 -24.82 3.08 16.20
C ASP A 145 -24.00 1.85 16.58
N ASP A 146 -24.66 0.71 16.80
CA ASP A 146 -24.01 -0.55 17.19
C ASP A 146 -24.15 -1.63 16.11
N ARG A 147 -24.72 -1.30 14.96
CA ARG A 147 -24.86 -2.27 13.88
C ARG A 147 -23.55 -2.47 13.12
N PRO A 148 -23.10 -3.72 12.90
CA PRO A 148 -21.83 -4.00 12.22
C PRO A 148 -21.73 -3.36 10.83
N ASP A 149 -22.80 -3.42 10.02
CA ASP A 149 -22.78 -2.89 8.64
C ASP A 149 -22.56 -1.37 8.59
N ARG A 150 -23.13 -0.63 9.55
CA ARG A 150 -22.96 0.82 9.64
C ARG A 150 -21.59 1.21 10.17
N LEU A 151 -21.09 0.46 11.15
CA LEU A 151 -19.74 0.67 11.66
C LEU A 151 -18.66 0.35 10.60
N LEU A 152 -18.87 -0.69 9.78
CA LEU A 152 -18.01 -0.98 8.63
C LEU A 152 -18.02 0.17 7.60
N ARG A 153 -19.19 0.74 7.31
CA ARG A 153 -19.31 1.92 6.43
C ARG A 153 -18.66 3.17 7.00
N ALA A 154 -18.72 3.36 8.31
CA ALA A 154 -18.00 4.43 8.99
C ALA A 154 -16.48 4.24 8.89
N ALA A 155 -15.98 3.01 9.10
CA ALA A 155 -14.55 2.71 8.91
C ALA A 155 -14.09 3.00 7.47
N SER A 156 -14.89 2.60 6.47
CA SER A 156 -14.66 2.94 5.06
C SER A 156 -14.66 4.45 4.82
N ALA A 157 -15.64 5.19 5.34
CA ALA A 157 -15.73 6.65 5.21
C ALA A 157 -14.51 7.36 5.82
N ALA A 158 -14.04 6.90 6.98
CA ALA A 158 -12.83 7.44 7.60
C ALA A 158 -11.57 7.18 6.75
N LEU A 159 -11.43 5.99 6.17
CA LEU A 159 -10.33 5.67 5.26
C LEU A 159 -10.35 6.53 3.99
N LEU A 160 -11.53 6.80 3.43
CA LEU A 160 -11.72 7.71 2.29
C LEU A 160 -11.30 9.15 2.60
N LEU A 161 -11.55 9.59 3.85
CA LEU A 161 -11.13 10.90 4.35
C LEU A 161 -9.64 10.96 4.76
N GLY A 162 -8.94 9.83 4.82
CA GLY A 162 -7.59 9.75 5.38
C GLY A 162 -7.53 9.88 6.91
N ASP A 163 -8.67 9.82 7.61
CA ASP A 163 -8.72 9.86 9.08
C ASP A 163 -8.45 8.46 9.65
N LEU A 164 -7.18 8.12 9.75
CA LEU A 164 -6.72 6.81 10.24
C LEU A 164 -7.06 6.58 11.72
N ARG A 165 -7.36 7.63 12.49
CA ARG A 165 -7.78 7.49 13.89
C ARG A 165 -9.23 7.03 13.96
N GLU A 166 -10.12 7.73 13.25
CA GLU A 166 -11.53 7.36 13.18
C GLU A 166 -11.72 6.02 12.48
N ALA A 167 -10.91 5.70 11.46
CA ALA A 167 -10.97 4.40 10.78
C ALA A 167 -10.73 3.23 11.74
N ARG A 168 -9.72 3.35 12.62
CA ARG A 168 -9.41 2.34 13.64
C ARG A 168 -10.48 2.27 14.72
N ALA A 169 -10.97 3.42 15.18
CA ALA A 169 -12.03 3.48 16.19
C ALA A 169 -13.33 2.82 15.68
N ALA A 170 -13.76 3.16 14.47
CA ALA A 170 -14.93 2.58 13.82
C ALA A 170 -14.73 1.08 13.53
N GLY A 171 -13.55 0.68 13.03
CA GLY A 171 -13.22 -0.72 12.77
C GLY A 171 -13.22 -1.58 14.04
N ALA A 172 -12.69 -1.07 15.15
CA ALA A 172 -12.68 -1.78 16.44
C ALA A 172 -14.09 -1.96 17.00
N ARG A 173 -14.94 -0.93 16.87
CA ARG A 173 -16.36 -1.02 17.23
C ARG A 173 -17.11 -2.00 16.32
N ALA A 174 -16.84 -2.00 15.01
CA ALA A 174 -17.40 -2.96 14.07
C ALA A 174 -17.03 -4.39 14.43
N LEU A 175 -15.77 -4.63 14.83
CA LEU A 175 -15.28 -5.93 15.27
C LEU A 175 -15.99 -6.39 16.55
N ALA A 176 -16.10 -5.51 17.54
CA ALA A 176 -16.83 -5.81 18.78
C ALA A 176 -18.31 -6.12 18.52
N ALA A 177 -18.98 -5.32 17.69
CA ALA A 177 -20.37 -5.55 17.30
C ALA A 177 -20.53 -6.88 16.54
N ALA A 178 -19.61 -7.21 15.64
CA ALA A 178 -19.64 -8.46 14.88
C ALA A 178 -19.48 -9.69 15.79
N ARG A 179 -18.59 -9.63 16.78
CA ARG A 179 -18.39 -10.70 17.77
C ARG A 179 -19.59 -10.87 18.69
N ASN A 180 -20.17 -9.76 19.15
CA ASN A 180 -21.39 -9.81 19.97
C ASN A 180 -22.58 -10.42 19.20
N ALA A 181 -22.62 -10.22 17.88
CA ALA A 181 -23.63 -10.81 17.00
C ALA A 181 -23.26 -12.21 16.46
N ASP A 182 -22.13 -12.78 16.90
CA ASP A 182 -21.58 -14.07 16.42
C ASP A 182 -21.54 -14.20 14.89
N CYS A 183 -21.14 -13.12 14.22
CA CYS A 183 -21.16 -13.00 12.76
C CYS A 183 -19.73 -13.02 12.18
N ALA A 184 -19.21 -14.22 11.91
CA ALA A 184 -17.86 -14.43 11.35
C ALA A 184 -17.60 -13.62 10.06
N ALA A 185 -18.62 -13.47 9.21
CA ALA A 185 -18.55 -12.66 7.99
C ALA A 185 -18.27 -11.17 8.27
N SER A 186 -18.95 -10.60 9.26
CA SER A 186 -18.76 -9.20 9.66
C SER A 186 -17.46 -9.01 10.42
N GLU A 187 -17.06 -10.01 11.21
CA GLU A 187 -15.77 -10.02 11.91
C GLU A 187 -14.61 -9.98 10.91
N ALA A 188 -14.64 -10.85 9.89
CA ALA A 188 -13.61 -10.88 8.84
C ALA A 188 -13.48 -9.53 8.12
N ARG A 189 -14.60 -8.86 7.81
CA ARG A 189 -14.61 -7.52 7.18
C ARG A 189 -14.15 -6.41 8.14
N ALA A 190 -14.48 -6.48 9.42
CA ALA A 190 -14.03 -5.50 10.39
C ALA A 190 -12.51 -5.56 10.56
N LEU A 191 -11.96 -6.79 10.62
CA LEU A 191 -10.52 -7.02 10.64
C LEU A 191 -9.85 -6.54 9.35
N GLU A 192 -10.52 -6.60 8.20
CA GLU A 192 -9.97 -6.12 6.92
C GLU A 192 -9.75 -4.60 6.96
N TYR A 193 -10.75 -3.84 7.40
CA TYR A 193 -10.61 -2.38 7.54
C TYR A 193 -9.61 -1.99 8.62
N LEU A 194 -9.55 -2.74 9.74
CA LEU A 194 -8.54 -2.53 10.78
C LEU A 194 -7.13 -2.77 10.25
N ALA A 195 -6.88 -3.92 9.63
CA ALA A 195 -5.57 -4.27 9.07
C ALA A 195 -5.12 -3.23 8.04
N TYR A 196 -6.02 -2.82 7.14
CA TYR A 196 -5.70 -1.78 6.15
C TYR A 196 -5.45 -0.41 6.78
N GLY A 197 -6.25 -0.02 7.78
CA GLY A 197 -6.04 1.23 8.53
C GLY A 197 -4.71 1.26 9.28
N GLU A 198 -4.33 0.14 9.89
CA GLU A 198 -3.05 0.00 10.58
C GLU A 198 -1.86 0.01 9.60
N LEU A 199 -1.98 -0.63 8.43
CA LEU A 199 -0.98 -0.52 7.36
C LEU A 199 -0.77 0.93 6.93
N ARG A 200 -1.86 1.66 6.70
CA ARG A 200 -1.84 3.08 6.33
C ARG A 200 -1.24 3.96 7.43
N ALA A 201 -1.37 3.57 8.69
CA ALA A 201 -0.83 4.28 9.85
C ALA A 201 0.61 3.89 10.20
N GLY A 202 1.25 3.00 9.42
CA GLY A 202 2.60 2.51 9.69
C GLY A 202 2.70 1.49 10.84
N ARG A 203 1.58 0.94 11.29
CA ARG A 203 1.49 -0.01 12.42
C ARG A 203 1.48 -1.46 11.93
N HIS A 204 2.60 -1.87 11.37
CA HIS A 204 2.70 -3.11 10.58
C HIS A 204 2.48 -4.38 11.41
N GLU A 205 2.92 -4.40 12.68
CA GLU A 205 2.67 -5.53 13.58
C GLU A 205 1.18 -5.71 13.89
N GLN A 206 0.48 -4.61 14.19
CA GLN A 206 -0.97 -4.62 14.43
C GLN A 206 -1.74 -5.01 13.17
N ALA A 207 -1.31 -4.49 12.01
CA ALA A 207 -1.86 -4.88 10.73
C ALA A 207 -1.73 -6.40 10.47
N ARG A 208 -0.55 -6.98 10.74
CA ARG A 208 -0.31 -8.42 10.61
C ARG A 208 -1.23 -9.20 11.54
N ALA A 209 -1.31 -8.83 12.81
CA ALA A 209 -2.16 -9.50 13.79
C ALA A 209 -3.64 -9.51 13.38
N HIS A 210 -4.18 -8.35 12.94
CA HIS A 210 -5.55 -8.26 12.45
C HIS A 210 -5.77 -9.07 11.18
N ALA A 211 -4.81 -9.07 10.24
CA ALA A 211 -4.96 -9.82 9.00
C ALA A 211 -4.86 -11.35 9.23
N GLU A 212 -4.00 -11.83 10.13
CA GLU A 212 -3.93 -13.26 10.51
C GLU A 212 -5.24 -13.73 11.15
N GLU A 213 -5.80 -12.93 12.05
CA GLU A 213 -7.12 -13.20 12.61
C GLU A 213 -8.21 -13.15 11.54
N GLY A 214 -8.12 -12.18 10.62
CA GLY A 214 -9.04 -11.98 9.52
C GLY A 214 -9.07 -13.15 8.54
N VAL A 215 -7.92 -13.77 8.24
CA VAL A 215 -7.86 -15.01 7.45
C VAL A 215 -8.64 -16.13 8.12
N ARG A 216 -8.49 -16.32 9.44
CA ARG A 216 -9.23 -17.36 10.19
C ARG A 216 -10.73 -17.09 10.19
N ALA A 217 -11.15 -15.85 10.45
CA ALA A 217 -12.57 -15.47 10.41
C ALA A 217 -13.17 -15.63 9.00
N ALA A 218 -12.44 -15.22 7.96
CA ALA A 218 -12.88 -15.37 6.58
C ALA A 218 -12.99 -16.85 6.17
N ALA A 219 -12.06 -17.70 6.61
CA ALA A 219 -12.12 -19.14 6.37
C ALA A 219 -13.35 -19.78 7.06
N ALA A 220 -13.63 -19.42 8.31
CA ALA A 220 -14.81 -19.88 9.04
C ALA A 220 -16.13 -19.45 8.35
N ALA A 221 -16.14 -18.27 7.73
CA ALA A 221 -17.27 -17.77 6.97
C ALA A 221 -17.34 -18.31 5.51
N GLY A 222 -16.31 -19.00 5.02
CA GLY A 222 -16.22 -19.43 3.61
C GLY A 222 -16.07 -18.26 2.62
N HIS A 223 -15.51 -17.12 3.05
CA HIS A 223 -15.41 -15.88 2.28
C HIS A 223 -14.03 -15.73 1.64
N ARG A 224 -13.78 -16.39 0.49
CA ARG A 224 -12.44 -16.38 -0.14
C ARG A 224 -12.01 -14.99 -0.62
N ASN A 225 -12.94 -14.11 -0.99
CA ASN A 225 -12.58 -12.74 -1.42
C ASN A 225 -11.99 -11.94 -0.25
N THR A 226 -12.62 -12.00 0.92
CA THR A 226 -12.11 -11.34 2.13
C THR A 226 -10.79 -11.97 2.59
N ALA A 227 -10.65 -13.30 2.50
CA ALA A 227 -9.37 -13.96 2.80
C ALA A 227 -8.25 -13.50 1.87
N ALA A 228 -8.53 -13.29 0.57
CA ALA A 228 -7.57 -12.78 -0.40
C ALA A 228 -7.10 -11.35 -0.07
N SER A 229 -8.02 -10.47 0.35
CA SER A 229 -7.66 -9.15 0.87
C SER A 229 -6.69 -9.24 2.07
N HIS A 230 -7.00 -10.10 3.04
CA HIS A 230 -6.14 -10.30 4.21
C HIS A 230 -4.76 -10.83 3.84
N HIS A 231 -4.66 -11.81 2.94
CA HIS A 231 -3.38 -12.29 2.43
C HIS A 231 -2.57 -11.20 1.73
N ALA A 232 -3.21 -10.31 0.96
CA ALA A 232 -2.51 -9.18 0.35
C ALA A 232 -1.96 -8.20 1.40
N MET A 233 -2.69 -7.97 2.50
CA MET A 233 -2.23 -7.15 3.62
C MET A 233 -1.09 -7.82 4.41
N LEU A 234 -1.14 -9.13 4.60
CA LEU A 234 -0.05 -9.92 5.19
C LEU A 234 1.21 -9.84 4.32
N ALA A 235 1.08 -9.94 3.00
CA ALA A 235 2.20 -9.76 2.09
C ALA A 235 2.83 -8.37 2.28
N LEU A 236 2.01 -7.31 2.38
CA LEU A 236 2.51 -5.96 2.66
C LEU A 236 3.22 -5.87 4.00
N ALA A 237 2.65 -6.39 5.09
CA ALA A 237 3.33 -6.39 6.39
C ALA A 237 4.67 -7.15 6.33
N ALA A 238 4.68 -8.37 5.77
CA ALA A 238 5.89 -9.19 5.63
C ALA A 238 6.97 -8.54 4.76
N SER A 239 6.60 -7.73 3.76
CA SER A 239 7.58 -7.04 2.89
C SER A 239 8.38 -5.95 3.60
N ILE A 240 7.98 -5.58 4.82
CA ILE A 240 8.75 -4.70 5.70
C ILE A 240 9.72 -5.52 6.53
N GLU A 241 9.24 -6.59 7.17
CA GLU A 241 10.02 -7.52 8.00
C GLU A 241 11.18 -8.17 7.22
N GLY A 242 10.97 -8.43 5.92
CA GLY A 242 11.99 -8.95 5.01
C GLY A 242 11.99 -10.48 4.86
N ASP A 243 10.97 -11.17 5.37
CA ASP A 243 10.76 -12.60 5.10
C ASP A 243 10.26 -12.80 3.67
N THR A 244 11.18 -13.29 2.82
CA THR A 244 10.90 -13.49 1.40
C THR A 244 9.90 -14.60 1.13
N GLY A 245 10.02 -15.71 1.87
CA GLY A 245 9.12 -16.83 1.73
C GLY A 245 7.71 -16.45 2.14
N ALA A 246 7.57 -15.68 3.23
CA ALA A 246 6.27 -15.17 3.67
C ALA A 246 5.65 -14.21 2.65
N VAL A 247 6.40 -13.23 2.13
CA VAL A 247 5.89 -12.28 1.11
C VAL A 247 5.39 -13.01 -0.13
N GLU A 248 6.21 -13.91 -0.69
CA GLU A 248 5.87 -14.66 -1.89
C GLU A 248 4.69 -15.60 -1.65
N GLY A 249 4.66 -16.29 -0.51
CA GLY A 249 3.56 -17.17 -0.13
C GLY A 249 2.24 -16.42 -0.01
N TYR A 250 2.19 -15.35 0.79
CA TYR A 250 0.97 -14.55 0.97
C TYR A 250 0.52 -13.87 -0.32
N ALA A 251 1.44 -13.30 -1.10
CA ALA A 251 1.11 -12.67 -2.37
C ALA A 251 0.57 -13.69 -3.38
N ALA A 252 1.17 -14.88 -3.47
CA ALA A 252 0.69 -15.95 -4.36
C ALA A 252 -0.72 -16.41 -3.96
N THR A 253 -0.99 -16.62 -2.67
CA THR A 253 -2.33 -16.99 -2.18
C THR A 253 -3.36 -15.92 -2.50
N ALA A 254 -3.05 -14.65 -2.26
CA ALA A 254 -3.95 -13.54 -2.62
C ALA A 254 -4.21 -13.47 -4.13
N LEU A 255 -3.16 -13.54 -4.95
CA LEU A 255 -3.26 -13.43 -6.41
C LEU A 255 -4.02 -14.58 -7.06
N ALA A 256 -3.94 -15.80 -6.51
CA ALA A 256 -4.66 -16.96 -7.01
C ALA A 256 -6.18 -16.75 -7.00
N VAL A 257 -6.70 -16.12 -5.94
CA VAL A 257 -8.13 -15.76 -5.84
C VAL A 257 -8.39 -14.47 -6.60
N ALA A 258 -7.57 -13.44 -6.39
CA ALA A 258 -7.80 -12.11 -6.93
C ALA A 258 -7.89 -12.08 -8.46
N ARG A 259 -7.01 -12.81 -9.16
CA ARG A 259 -7.04 -12.88 -10.63
C ARG A 259 -8.28 -13.60 -11.17
N ARG A 260 -8.75 -14.64 -10.48
CA ARG A 260 -9.95 -15.39 -10.88
C ARG A 260 -11.23 -14.61 -10.61
N HIS A 261 -11.28 -13.87 -9.50
CA HIS A 261 -12.49 -13.20 -9.03
C HIS A 261 -12.54 -11.70 -9.38
N GLY A 262 -11.50 -11.16 -10.02
CA GLY A 262 -11.44 -9.75 -10.40
C GLY A 262 -11.14 -8.78 -9.24
N LEU A 263 -10.44 -9.22 -8.19
CA LEU A 263 -10.15 -8.39 -7.01
C LEU A 263 -8.92 -7.50 -7.25
N ALA A 264 -9.10 -6.43 -8.04
CA ALA A 264 -8.01 -5.53 -8.43
C ALA A 264 -7.30 -4.90 -7.22
N GLN A 265 -8.03 -4.58 -6.14
CA GLN A 265 -7.43 -4.01 -4.93
C GLN A 265 -6.45 -4.99 -4.28
N ALA A 266 -6.87 -6.23 -4.01
CA ALA A 266 -6.03 -7.26 -3.41
C ALA A 266 -4.83 -7.59 -4.31
N ALA A 267 -5.05 -7.70 -5.63
CA ALA A 267 -3.96 -7.93 -6.58
C ALA A 267 -2.92 -6.80 -6.56
N THR A 268 -3.36 -5.54 -6.54
CA THR A 268 -2.44 -4.38 -6.51
C THR A 268 -1.60 -4.36 -5.23
N LEU A 269 -2.21 -4.64 -4.07
CA LEU A 269 -1.50 -4.69 -2.79
C LEU A 269 -0.46 -5.84 -2.75
N ALA A 270 -0.82 -7.03 -3.27
CA ALA A 270 0.07 -8.18 -3.34
C ALA A 270 1.27 -7.93 -4.27
N GLU A 271 1.05 -7.39 -5.46
CA GLU A 271 2.14 -7.05 -6.39
C GLU A 271 3.04 -5.93 -5.82
N TRP A 272 2.47 -4.95 -5.11
CA TRP A 272 3.23 -3.92 -4.42
C TRP A 272 4.12 -4.51 -3.31
N ALA A 273 3.61 -5.46 -2.52
CA ALA A 273 4.38 -6.13 -1.49
C ALA A 273 5.62 -6.84 -2.06
N VAL A 274 5.45 -7.59 -3.15
CA VAL A 274 6.56 -8.29 -3.82
C VAL A 274 7.60 -7.28 -4.33
N ALA A 275 7.18 -6.22 -5.00
CA ALA A 275 8.09 -5.18 -5.50
C ALA A 275 8.87 -4.47 -4.38
N ARG A 276 8.22 -4.18 -3.25
CA ARG A 276 8.90 -3.57 -2.09
C ARG A 276 9.95 -4.50 -1.51
N ALA A 277 9.65 -5.80 -1.45
CA ALA A 277 10.62 -6.80 -1.01
C ALA A 277 11.79 -6.93 -2.01
N ASP A 278 11.52 -6.85 -3.32
CA ASP A 278 12.56 -6.83 -4.37
C ASP A 278 13.50 -5.63 -4.19
N LEU A 279 12.94 -4.46 -3.92
CA LEU A 279 13.70 -3.24 -3.66
C LEU A 279 14.60 -3.37 -2.40
N ALA A 280 14.07 -3.95 -1.33
CA ALA A 280 14.82 -4.22 -0.10
C ALA A 280 16.04 -5.14 -0.34
N ARG A 281 15.91 -6.09 -1.27
CA ARG A 281 16.99 -7.02 -1.67
C ARG A 281 17.96 -6.42 -2.69
N GLY A 282 17.79 -5.17 -3.08
CA GLY A 282 18.63 -4.53 -4.09
C GLY A 282 18.33 -5.00 -5.51
N ARG A 283 17.08 -5.37 -5.81
CA ARG A 283 16.57 -5.68 -7.15
C ARG A 283 15.65 -4.56 -7.67
N PRO A 284 16.17 -3.35 -7.95
CA PRO A 284 15.35 -2.21 -8.32
C PRO A 284 14.69 -2.36 -9.69
N LEU A 285 15.31 -3.07 -10.64
CA LEU A 285 14.73 -3.29 -11.97
C LEU A 285 13.47 -4.17 -11.87
N ASP A 286 13.55 -5.31 -11.19
CA ASP A 286 12.40 -6.20 -10.97
C ASP A 286 11.23 -5.46 -10.27
N ALA A 287 11.55 -4.62 -9.28
CA ALA A 287 10.57 -3.80 -8.59
C ALA A 287 9.93 -2.75 -9.52
N ALA A 288 10.71 -2.11 -10.39
CA ALA A 288 10.22 -1.12 -11.35
C ALA A 288 9.34 -1.76 -12.42
N ASP A 289 9.75 -2.90 -12.98
CA ASP A 289 8.99 -3.64 -14.00
C ASP A 289 7.64 -4.14 -13.46
N ARG A 290 7.60 -4.55 -12.19
CA ARG A 290 6.36 -4.96 -11.52
C ARG A 290 5.43 -3.79 -11.25
N LEU A 291 5.95 -2.67 -10.77
CA LEU A 291 5.14 -1.53 -10.35
C LEU A 291 4.73 -0.61 -11.50
N GLY A 292 5.54 -0.49 -12.55
CA GLY A 292 5.32 0.40 -13.68
C GLY A 292 3.93 0.25 -14.31
N PRO A 293 3.48 -0.97 -14.66
CA PRO A 293 2.14 -1.20 -15.17
C PRO A 293 1.01 -0.79 -14.21
N LEU A 294 1.25 -0.85 -12.90
CA LEU A 294 0.26 -0.55 -11.86
C LEU A 294 0.10 0.95 -11.63
N VAL A 295 1.17 1.73 -11.76
CA VAL A 295 1.13 3.17 -11.45
C VAL A 295 1.05 4.06 -12.69
N GLY A 296 1.52 3.55 -13.84
CA GLY A 296 1.41 4.22 -15.12
C GLY A 296 -0.02 4.19 -15.69
N PRO A 297 -0.30 5.05 -16.69
CA PRO A 297 -1.55 4.95 -17.44
C PRO A 297 -1.57 3.66 -18.26
N GLY A 298 -2.72 3.00 -18.35
CA GLY A 298 -2.92 1.83 -19.20
C GLY A 298 -3.91 0.83 -18.62
N ALA A 299 -4.18 -0.24 -19.38
CA ALA A 299 -5.14 -1.28 -19.01
C ALA A 299 -4.75 -2.10 -17.77
N ARG A 300 -3.46 -2.09 -17.40
CA ARG A 300 -2.94 -2.79 -16.21
C ARG A 300 -2.80 -1.88 -14.99
N ARG A 301 -3.31 -0.64 -15.05
CA ARG A 301 -3.24 0.30 -13.94
C ARG A 301 -3.89 -0.34 -12.70
N GLY A 302 -3.21 -0.22 -11.58
CA GLY A 302 -3.64 -0.76 -10.31
C GLY A 302 -4.92 -0.08 -9.82
N HIS A 303 -5.55 -0.71 -8.84
CA HIS A 303 -6.80 -0.24 -8.27
C HIS A 303 -6.71 1.22 -7.79
N PHE A 304 -7.65 2.06 -8.21
CA PHE A 304 -7.60 3.53 -8.09
C PHE A 304 -7.38 4.07 -6.67
N ALA A 305 -7.84 3.35 -5.64
CA ALA A 305 -7.67 3.78 -4.24
C ALA A 305 -6.29 3.43 -3.63
N VAL A 306 -5.49 2.57 -4.27
CA VAL A 306 -4.25 2.03 -3.67
C VAL A 306 -3.01 2.26 -4.52
N TRP A 307 -3.12 2.40 -5.85
CA TRP A 307 -1.93 2.54 -6.71
C TRP A 307 -1.07 3.76 -6.36
N MET A 308 -1.68 4.86 -5.89
CA MET A 308 -0.96 6.04 -5.42
C MET A 308 0.00 5.74 -4.26
N LEU A 309 -0.36 4.79 -3.40
CA LEU A 309 0.46 4.37 -2.27
C LEU A 309 1.72 3.61 -2.74
N ALA A 310 1.67 2.99 -3.92
CA ALA A 310 2.80 2.29 -4.51
C ALA A 310 3.75 3.21 -5.29
N VAL A 311 3.31 4.42 -5.68
CA VAL A 311 4.11 5.37 -6.48
C VAL A 311 5.47 5.66 -5.83
N PRO A 312 5.59 5.96 -4.52
CA PRO A 312 6.90 6.23 -3.92
C PRO A 312 7.87 5.05 -4.01
N CYS A 313 7.36 3.82 -3.97
CA CYS A 313 8.17 2.62 -4.17
C CYS A 313 8.61 2.46 -5.63
N PHE A 314 7.73 2.77 -6.59
CA PHE A 314 8.06 2.77 -8.01
C PHE A 314 9.11 3.83 -8.34
N VAL A 315 8.96 5.06 -7.85
CA VAL A 315 9.92 6.15 -8.08
C VAL A 315 11.30 5.77 -7.57
N GLU A 316 11.38 5.20 -6.36
CA GLU A 316 12.65 4.71 -5.81
C GLU A 316 13.25 3.60 -6.68
N ALA A 317 12.45 2.61 -7.08
CA ALA A 317 12.88 1.52 -7.93
C ALA A 317 13.38 2.01 -9.30
N ALA A 318 12.61 2.84 -10.00
CA ALA A 318 12.95 3.39 -11.31
C ALA A 318 14.24 4.22 -11.28
N VAL A 319 14.40 5.08 -10.26
CA VAL A 319 15.62 5.90 -10.10
C VAL A 319 16.84 5.01 -9.81
N LEU A 320 16.71 3.99 -8.97
CA LEU A 320 17.79 3.06 -8.66
C LEU A 320 18.13 2.13 -9.85
N ALA A 321 17.15 1.83 -10.70
CA ALA A 321 17.33 1.07 -11.93
C ALA A 321 17.93 1.91 -13.09
N GLY A 322 18.05 3.23 -12.92
CA GLY A 322 18.62 4.13 -13.94
C GLY A 322 17.59 4.69 -14.94
N HIS A 323 16.29 4.59 -14.63
CA HIS A 323 15.18 5.04 -15.48
C HIS A 323 14.34 6.15 -14.78
N PRO A 324 14.94 7.30 -14.40
CA PRO A 324 14.22 8.34 -13.65
C PRO A 324 13.12 9.04 -14.48
N GLU A 325 13.19 9.00 -15.81
CA GLU A 325 12.22 9.63 -16.69
C GLU A 325 10.83 8.99 -16.59
N ASP A 326 10.78 7.66 -16.41
CA ASP A 326 9.54 6.88 -16.27
C ASP A 326 8.73 7.29 -15.02
N ALA A 327 9.41 7.88 -14.04
CA ALA A 327 8.83 8.30 -12.77
C ALA A 327 8.32 9.75 -12.75
N ARG A 328 8.67 10.60 -13.73
CA ARG A 328 8.32 12.04 -13.67
C ARG A 328 6.82 12.28 -13.74
N THR A 329 6.12 11.62 -14.66
CA THR A 329 4.67 11.80 -14.87
C THR A 329 3.88 11.41 -13.63
N VAL A 330 4.19 10.26 -13.02
CA VAL A 330 3.46 9.75 -11.86
C VAL A 330 3.68 10.58 -10.58
N VAL A 331 4.81 11.29 -10.46
CA VAL A 331 5.04 12.24 -9.35
C VAL A 331 4.14 13.47 -9.45
N GLY A 332 3.73 13.87 -10.66
CA GLY A 332 2.73 14.91 -10.87
C GLY A 332 1.38 14.51 -10.29
N ASP A 333 0.91 13.30 -10.61
CA ASP A 333 -0.36 12.79 -10.07
C ASP A 333 -0.29 12.59 -8.55
N LEU A 334 0.85 12.10 -8.02
CA LEU A 334 1.07 11.99 -6.57
C LEU A 334 0.98 13.35 -5.88
N ALA A 335 1.42 14.44 -6.52
CA ALA A 335 1.33 15.78 -5.95
C ALA A 335 -0.12 16.27 -5.81
N LEU A 336 -0.96 16.00 -6.81
CA LEU A 336 -2.39 16.31 -6.75
C LEU A 336 -3.08 15.52 -5.65
N TRP A 337 -2.76 14.23 -5.53
CA TRP A 337 -3.32 13.37 -4.49
C TRP A 337 -2.83 13.74 -3.07
N ALA A 338 -1.55 14.07 -2.91
CA ALA A 338 -1.02 14.53 -1.61
C ALA A 338 -1.67 15.85 -1.16
N ALA A 339 -1.99 16.75 -2.10
CA ALA A 339 -2.67 18.01 -1.79
C ALA A 339 -4.12 17.82 -1.30
N PHE A 340 -4.76 16.69 -1.63
CA PHE A 340 -6.08 16.35 -1.10
C PHE A 340 -6.05 16.01 0.40
N GLY A 341 -4.93 15.50 0.91
CA GLY A 341 -4.78 15.18 2.34
C GLY A 341 -5.35 13.82 2.77
N ALA A 342 -5.72 12.95 1.82
CA ALA A 342 -6.23 11.60 2.11
C ALA A 342 -5.18 10.63 2.68
N ASP A 343 -3.91 11.04 2.74
CA ASP A 343 -2.85 10.27 3.37
C ASP A 343 -1.86 11.18 4.11
N PRO A 344 -1.78 11.06 5.45
CA PRO A 344 -0.87 11.88 6.25
C PRO A 344 0.60 11.75 5.83
N HIS A 345 1.01 10.59 5.31
CA HIS A 345 2.40 10.35 4.91
C HIS A 345 2.73 10.84 3.50
N ALA A 346 1.72 11.17 2.67
CA ALA A 346 1.94 11.52 1.27
C ALA A 346 2.81 12.76 1.04
N PRO A 347 2.69 13.87 1.81
CA PRO A 347 3.56 15.03 1.62
C PRO A 347 5.04 14.71 1.82
N ALA A 348 5.38 13.92 2.85
CA ALA A 348 6.75 13.52 3.14
C ALA A 348 7.31 12.60 2.04
N GLN A 349 6.52 11.60 1.61
CA GLN A 349 6.89 10.69 0.54
C GLN A 349 7.03 11.40 -0.81
N LEU A 350 6.16 12.38 -1.11
CA LEU A 350 6.26 13.23 -2.30
C LEU A 350 7.55 14.06 -2.30
N ALA A 351 7.91 14.65 -1.15
CA ALA A 351 9.16 15.39 -1.01
C ALA A 351 10.38 14.50 -1.26
N ARG A 352 10.38 13.26 -0.74
CA ARG A 352 11.40 12.25 -1.06
C ARG A 352 11.44 11.90 -2.55
N CYS A 353 10.29 11.66 -3.19
CA CYS A 353 10.22 11.37 -4.62
C CYS A 353 10.81 12.51 -5.46
N ARG A 354 10.49 13.75 -5.11
CA ARG A 354 11.06 14.94 -5.75
C ARG A 354 12.57 15.04 -5.50
N ALA A 355 13.05 14.67 -4.31
CA ALA A 355 14.48 14.65 -4.00
C ALA A 355 15.26 13.62 -4.84
N LEU A 356 14.67 12.44 -5.08
CA LEU A 356 15.24 11.39 -5.93
C LEU A 356 15.37 11.83 -7.40
N LEU A 357 14.42 12.60 -7.91
CA LEU A 357 14.40 13.10 -9.28
C LEU A 357 15.16 14.43 -9.47
N ALA A 358 15.55 15.09 -8.38
CA ALA A 358 16.24 16.37 -8.42
C ALA A 358 17.76 16.20 -8.57
N SER A 359 18.39 17.17 -9.26
CA SER A 359 19.84 17.30 -9.35
C SER A 359 20.37 18.40 -8.40
N GLY A 360 21.69 18.41 -8.18
CA GLY A 360 22.36 19.51 -7.45
C GLY A 360 21.85 19.70 -6.02
N ASP A 361 21.86 20.94 -5.53
CA ASP A 361 21.53 21.33 -4.16
C ASP A 361 20.03 21.31 -3.86
N ARG A 362 19.19 21.35 -4.90
CA ARG A 362 17.73 21.24 -4.75
C ARG A 362 17.33 19.91 -4.10
N ALA A 363 18.04 18.83 -4.40
CA ALA A 363 17.79 17.53 -3.79
C ALA A 363 18.05 17.54 -2.27
N ASP A 364 19.06 18.29 -1.81
CA ASP A 364 19.41 18.41 -0.38
C ASP A 364 18.25 18.98 0.43
N ALA A 365 17.74 20.14 -0.02
CA ALA A 365 16.62 20.82 0.61
C ALA A 365 15.34 19.96 0.61
N LEU A 366 15.11 19.19 -0.46
CA LEU A 366 13.95 18.29 -0.57
C LEU A 366 14.04 17.10 0.39
N TYR A 367 15.22 16.51 0.59
CA TYR A 367 15.41 15.46 1.60
C TYR A 367 15.19 16.00 3.02
N LEU A 368 15.76 17.17 3.34
CA LEU A 368 15.54 17.79 4.65
C LEU A 368 14.05 18.12 4.87
N ARG A 369 13.35 18.63 3.85
CA ARG A 369 11.90 18.86 3.91
C ARG A 369 11.13 17.57 4.11
N ALA A 370 11.49 16.49 3.42
CA ALA A 370 10.86 15.18 3.59
C ALA A 370 11.00 14.67 5.02
N LEU A 371 12.20 14.79 5.62
CA LEU A 371 12.44 14.38 7.00
C LEU A 371 11.63 15.19 8.01
N ALA A 372 11.56 16.52 7.86
CA ALA A 372 10.73 17.36 8.72
C ALA A 372 9.23 16.98 8.64
N LEU A 373 8.74 16.67 7.44
CA LEU A 373 7.35 16.21 7.26
C LEU A 373 7.11 14.81 7.84
N HIS A 374 8.11 13.92 7.83
CA HIS A 374 8.01 12.63 8.50
C HIS A 374 7.93 12.77 10.03
N ASP A 375 8.64 13.73 10.60
CA ASP A 375 8.58 14.01 12.05
C ASP A 375 7.17 14.48 12.48
N GLU A 376 6.42 15.15 11.59
CA GLU A 376 5.03 15.57 11.82
C GLU A 376 4.01 14.43 11.58
N ALA A 377 4.17 13.67 10.50
CA ALA A 377 3.20 12.64 10.08
C ALA A 377 3.35 11.30 10.83
N GLY A 378 4.52 11.05 11.42
CA GLY A 378 4.91 9.74 11.96
C GLY A 378 5.29 8.73 10.88
N GLY A 379 5.52 7.49 11.28
CA GLY A 379 5.87 6.37 10.38
C GLY A 379 7.38 6.16 10.27
N ASP A 380 7.92 5.39 11.22
CA ASP A 380 9.36 5.14 11.37
C ASP A 380 9.98 4.48 10.13
N PHE A 381 9.24 3.58 9.47
CA PHE A 381 9.73 2.87 8.29
C PHE A 381 9.95 3.79 7.08
N GLU A 382 8.98 4.63 6.73
CA GLU A 382 9.10 5.53 5.58
C GLU A 382 10.12 6.65 5.85
N ARG A 383 10.22 7.11 7.10
CA ARG A 383 11.28 8.01 7.54
C ARG A 383 12.68 7.37 7.37
N ALA A 384 12.85 6.13 7.82
CA ALA A 384 14.11 5.39 7.67
C ALA A 384 14.52 5.19 6.21
N ARG A 385 13.56 4.94 5.31
CA ARG A 385 13.80 4.92 3.85
C ARG A 385 14.29 6.26 3.32
N THR A 386 13.70 7.37 3.77
CA THR A 386 14.16 8.73 3.42
C THR A 386 15.59 8.98 3.90
N GLU A 387 15.90 8.60 5.15
CA GLU A 387 17.25 8.71 5.74
C GLU A 387 18.29 7.87 4.96
N LEU A 388 17.95 6.64 4.56
CA LEU A 388 18.82 5.77 3.76
C LEU A 388 19.17 6.40 2.41
N LEU A 389 18.16 6.86 1.67
CA LEU A 389 18.35 7.46 0.36
C LEU A 389 19.13 8.78 0.44
N TYR A 390 18.85 9.60 1.45
CA TYR A 390 19.60 10.82 1.67
C TYR A 390 21.06 10.54 2.05
N GLY A 391 21.31 9.55 2.92
CA GLY A 391 22.65 9.09 3.27
C GLY A 391 23.44 8.61 2.05
N ARG A 392 22.82 7.85 1.15
CA ARG A 392 23.41 7.44 -0.14
C ARG A 392 23.75 8.64 -1.01
N TRP A 393 22.83 9.59 -1.12
CA TRP A 393 23.01 10.82 -1.91
C TRP A 393 24.17 11.67 -1.37
N LEU A 394 24.28 11.84 -0.04
CA LEU A 394 25.37 12.55 0.64
C LEU A 394 26.71 11.84 0.41
N ARG A 395 26.74 10.50 0.50
CA ARG A 395 27.94 9.68 0.26
C ARG A 395 28.48 9.91 -1.16
N ARG A 396 27.62 9.89 -2.17
CA ARG A 396 28.00 10.16 -3.58
C ARG A 396 28.62 11.54 -3.77
N ARG A 397 28.25 12.52 -2.93
CA ARG A 397 28.82 13.89 -2.88
C ARG A 397 30.00 14.06 -1.93
N ARG A 398 30.56 12.96 -1.40
CA ARG A 398 31.69 12.97 -0.45
C ARG A 398 31.41 13.69 0.89
N ARG A 399 30.15 13.95 1.25
CA ARG A 399 29.74 14.49 2.57
C ARG A 399 29.66 13.36 3.61
N LEU A 400 30.79 12.71 3.87
CA LEU A 400 30.83 11.41 4.56
C LEU A 400 30.31 11.45 6.02
N ARG A 401 30.65 12.51 6.78
CA ARG A 401 30.19 12.66 8.18
C ARG A 401 28.67 12.74 8.26
N GLU A 402 28.08 13.59 7.43
CA GLU A 402 26.63 13.76 7.35
C GLU A 402 25.95 12.48 6.84
N ALA A 403 26.51 11.85 5.81
CA ALA A 403 26.03 10.56 5.32
C ALA A 403 26.03 9.49 6.42
N ARG A 404 27.08 9.42 7.25
CA ARG A 404 27.15 8.46 8.36
C ARG A 404 26.06 8.71 9.40
N ALA A 405 25.79 9.97 9.73
CA ALA A 405 24.71 10.32 10.66
C ALA A 405 23.34 9.88 10.13
N ARG A 406 23.06 10.17 8.84
CA ARG A 406 21.80 9.79 8.18
C ARG A 406 21.63 8.27 8.04
N LEU A 407 22.67 7.58 7.59
CA LEU A 407 22.66 6.11 7.50
C LEU A 407 22.54 5.44 8.89
N GLY A 408 23.14 6.02 9.93
CA GLY A 408 22.98 5.55 11.31
C GLY A 408 21.54 5.69 11.81
N ALA A 409 20.91 6.84 11.55
CA ALA A 409 19.49 7.06 11.87
C ALA A 409 18.56 6.09 11.09
N ALA A 410 18.86 5.84 9.81
CA ALA A 410 18.14 4.86 9.01
C ALA A 410 18.24 3.45 9.61
N LEU A 411 19.44 3.03 10.04
CA LEU A 411 19.64 1.70 10.63
C LEU A 411 18.81 1.52 11.90
N VAL A 412 18.85 2.49 12.82
CA VAL A 412 18.04 2.46 14.04
C VAL A 412 16.54 2.39 13.71
N GLY A 413 16.09 3.17 12.73
CA GLY A 413 14.70 3.14 12.28
C GLY A 413 14.29 1.78 11.71
N PHE A 414 15.11 1.17 10.86
CA PHE A 414 14.82 -0.16 10.32
C PHE A 414 14.85 -1.27 11.39
N GLU A 415 15.78 -1.21 12.35
CA GLU A 415 15.85 -2.18 13.45
C GLU A 415 14.59 -2.10 14.35
N ARG A 416 14.10 -0.88 14.64
CA ARG A 416 12.85 -0.68 15.39
C ARG A 416 11.62 -1.23 14.66
N CYS A 417 11.61 -1.14 13.34
CA CYS A 417 10.53 -1.66 12.51
C CYS A 417 10.65 -3.16 12.21
N GLY A 418 11.68 -3.85 12.71
CA GLY A 418 11.96 -5.25 12.36
C GLY A 418 12.34 -5.46 10.88
N ALA A 419 12.75 -4.40 10.17
CA ALA A 419 12.97 -4.42 8.74
C ALA A 419 14.36 -4.95 8.36
N ALA A 420 14.57 -6.25 8.53
CA ALA A 420 15.89 -6.88 8.50
C ALA A 420 16.62 -6.69 7.15
N ALA A 421 15.92 -6.86 6.03
CA ALA A 421 16.52 -6.69 4.70
C ALA A 421 17.01 -5.25 4.46
N TRP A 422 16.23 -4.25 4.90
CA TRP A 422 16.59 -2.84 4.81
C TRP A 422 17.73 -2.46 5.76
N ALA A 423 17.75 -3.05 6.96
CA ALA A 423 18.84 -2.88 7.92
C ALA A 423 20.16 -3.42 7.35
N GLU A 424 20.16 -4.62 6.77
CA GLU A 424 21.34 -5.20 6.10
C GLU A 424 21.86 -4.32 4.96
N GLN A 425 20.94 -3.84 4.12
CA GLN A 425 21.26 -2.91 3.04
C GLN A 425 21.89 -1.61 3.56
N THR A 426 21.40 -1.11 4.70
CA THR A 426 21.94 0.09 5.37
C THR A 426 23.30 -0.17 6.00
N ARG A 427 23.53 -1.34 6.61
CA ARG A 427 24.85 -1.76 7.12
C ARG A 427 25.87 -1.86 5.99
N ALA A 428 25.48 -2.38 4.82
CA ALA A 428 26.34 -2.40 3.64
C ALA A 428 26.72 -0.97 3.18
N GLU A 429 25.77 -0.03 3.17
CA GLU A 429 26.06 1.37 2.86
C GLU A 429 26.92 2.06 3.93
N LEU A 430 26.75 1.74 5.21
CA LEU A 430 27.62 2.22 6.30
C LEU A 430 29.05 1.69 6.15
N ARG A 431 29.22 0.41 5.79
CA ARG A 431 30.53 -0.17 5.45
C ARG A 431 31.13 0.52 4.23
N ALA A 432 30.34 0.80 3.20
CA ALA A 432 30.80 1.53 2.01
C ALA A 432 31.08 3.02 2.28
N ASN A 433 30.41 3.63 3.26
CA ASN A 433 30.71 4.97 3.77
C ASN A 433 32.03 4.99 4.57
N GLY A 434 32.34 3.86 5.21
CA GLY A 434 33.59 3.59 5.93
C GLY A 434 34.66 2.86 5.12
N ALA A 435 34.48 2.61 3.82
CA ALA A 435 35.50 1.99 2.98
C ALA A 435 36.68 2.94 2.91
N ALA A 436 37.67 2.62 3.76
CA ALA A 436 38.81 3.40 4.19
C ALA A 436 38.49 4.40 5.33
N SER A 437 38.03 3.93 6.49
CA SER A 437 38.17 4.68 7.74
C SER A 437 39.67 4.84 8.06
N ARG A 438 40.13 6.06 8.35
CA ARG A 438 41.53 6.35 8.75
C ARG A 438 42.01 5.44 9.90
N THR A 439 41.09 5.05 10.78
CA THR A 439 41.36 4.14 11.90
C THR A 439 41.65 2.70 11.46
N GLU A 440 40.96 2.19 10.44
CA GLU A 440 41.22 0.84 9.90
C GLU A 440 42.48 0.80 9.03
N ARG A 441 42.80 1.91 8.34
CA ARG A 441 44.07 2.08 7.62
C ARG A 441 45.26 2.09 8.60
N ALA A 442 45.15 2.87 9.67
CA ALA A 442 46.16 2.92 10.74
C ALA A 442 46.32 1.55 11.41
N ALA A 443 45.23 0.85 11.69
CA ALA A 443 45.28 -0.51 12.24
C ALA A 443 45.81 -1.56 11.23
N GLY A 444 45.62 -1.36 9.93
CA GLY A 444 46.20 -2.20 8.87
C GLY A 444 47.71 -1.99 8.75
N LEU A 445 48.16 -0.74 8.72
CA LEU A 445 49.58 -0.39 8.65
C LEU A 445 50.33 -0.75 9.94
N ALA A 446 49.69 -0.66 11.10
CA ALA A 446 50.24 -1.11 12.39
C ALA A 446 50.42 -2.65 12.49
N ARG A 447 49.77 -3.44 11.62
CA ARG A 447 49.94 -4.91 11.56
C ARG A 447 51.10 -5.34 10.66
N LEU A 448 51.68 -4.43 9.88
CA LEU A 448 52.85 -4.73 9.07
C LEU A 448 54.10 -4.82 9.94
N THR A 449 55.00 -5.73 9.60
CA THR A 449 56.34 -5.74 10.21
C THR A 449 57.11 -4.47 9.81
N PRO A 450 58.13 -4.04 10.57
CA PRO A 450 58.93 -2.86 10.23
C PRO A 450 59.51 -2.91 8.81
N GLN A 451 59.90 -4.10 8.35
CA GLN A 451 60.43 -4.31 7.01
C GLN A 451 59.34 -4.17 5.93
N GLN A 452 58.14 -4.70 6.19
CA GLN A 452 56.98 -4.57 5.29
C GLN A 452 56.52 -3.12 5.15
N LEU A 453 56.47 -2.38 6.27
CA LEU A 453 56.09 -0.96 6.28
C LEU A 453 57.08 -0.10 5.48
N ARG A 454 58.40 -0.34 5.63
CA ARG A 454 59.44 0.33 4.84
C ARG A 454 59.28 0.08 3.33
N ILE A 455 59.03 -1.17 2.94
CA ILE A 455 58.80 -1.53 1.53
C ILE A 455 57.53 -0.84 1.01
N ALA A 456 56.45 -0.85 1.79
CA ALA A 456 55.20 -0.21 1.42
C ALA A 456 55.34 1.31 1.20
N ARG A 457 56.11 2.00 2.06
CA ARG A 457 56.42 3.44 1.92
C ARG A 457 57.18 3.76 0.64
N HIS A 458 58.26 3.04 0.33
CA HIS A 458 58.98 3.28 -0.92
C HIS A 458 58.15 2.98 -2.18
N VAL A 459 57.28 1.97 -2.13
CA VAL A 459 56.34 1.71 -3.24
C VAL A 459 55.31 2.83 -3.37
N ALA A 460 54.84 3.40 -2.27
CA ALA A 460 53.93 4.56 -2.27
C ALA A 460 54.59 5.82 -2.83
N GLU A 461 55.90 5.99 -2.66
CA GLU A 461 56.73 7.03 -3.30
C GLU A 461 56.95 6.79 -4.80
N GLY A 462 56.46 5.68 -5.36
CA GLY A 462 56.60 5.33 -6.78
C GLY A 462 57.83 4.49 -7.12
N ALA A 463 58.65 4.07 -6.15
CA ALA A 463 59.86 3.30 -6.41
C ALA A 463 59.55 1.88 -6.93
N THR A 464 60.18 1.47 -8.02
CA THR A 464 60.13 0.13 -8.59
C THR A 464 60.77 -0.91 -7.65
N ASN A 465 60.47 -2.20 -7.83
CA ASN A 465 61.03 -3.25 -6.97
C ASN A 465 62.57 -3.30 -7.01
N ARG A 466 63.19 -2.91 -8.13
CA ARG A 466 64.64 -2.79 -8.28
C ARG A 466 65.20 -1.64 -7.44
N GLU A 467 64.54 -0.49 -7.44
CA GLU A 467 64.94 0.66 -6.63
C GLU A 467 64.74 0.41 -5.13
N VAL A 468 63.63 -0.23 -4.74
CA VAL A 468 63.40 -0.65 -3.34
C VAL A 468 64.47 -1.65 -2.89
N ALA A 469 64.80 -2.63 -3.74
CA ALA A 469 65.84 -3.62 -3.48
C ALA A 469 67.21 -2.96 -3.24
N GLN A 470 67.58 -1.99 -4.09
CA GLN A 470 68.81 -1.21 -3.93
C GLN A 470 68.81 -0.38 -2.65
N ARG A 471 67.73 0.37 -2.36
CA ARG A 471 67.64 1.23 -1.17
C ARG A 471 67.68 0.45 0.14
N LEU A 472 67.11 -0.75 0.16
CA LEU A 472 67.05 -1.58 1.36
C LEU A 472 68.15 -2.64 1.43
N ALA A 473 69.08 -2.66 0.47
CA ALA A 473 70.15 -3.66 0.34
C ALA A 473 69.64 -5.11 0.40
N VAL A 474 68.58 -5.42 -0.34
CA VAL A 474 67.97 -6.76 -0.46
C VAL A 474 67.80 -7.16 -1.92
N SER A 475 67.47 -8.43 -2.18
CA SER A 475 67.14 -8.88 -3.54
C SER A 475 65.75 -8.40 -3.99
N THR A 476 65.55 -8.24 -5.31
CA THR A 476 64.22 -7.97 -5.89
C THR A 476 63.19 -9.05 -5.53
N ARG A 477 63.62 -10.31 -5.48
CA ARG A 477 62.79 -11.45 -5.05
C ARG A 477 62.30 -11.30 -3.61
N THR A 478 63.11 -10.72 -2.73
CA THR A 478 62.74 -10.40 -1.35
C THR A 478 61.68 -9.31 -1.29
N VAL A 479 61.80 -8.27 -2.14
CA VAL A 479 60.79 -7.21 -2.27
C VAL A 479 59.47 -7.77 -2.78
N ASP A 480 59.48 -8.64 -3.79
CA ASP A 480 58.28 -9.29 -4.33
C ASP A 480 57.58 -10.16 -3.28
N TYR A 481 58.35 -10.91 -2.49
CA TYR A 481 57.83 -11.69 -1.38
C TYR A 481 57.13 -10.82 -0.34
N HIS A 482 57.78 -9.75 0.12
CA HIS A 482 57.17 -8.85 1.10
C HIS A 482 55.98 -8.10 0.54
N LEU A 483 55.98 -7.70 -0.73
CA LEU A 483 54.84 -7.03 -1.37
C LEU A 483 53.61 -7.93 -1.47
N ARG A 484 53.79 -9.22 -1.79
CA ARG A 484 52.68 -10.18 -1.75
C ARG A 484 52.07 -10.27 -0.34
N ASN A 485 52.92 -10.32 0.69
CA ASN A 485 52.46 -10.37 2.07
C ASN A 485 51.82 -9.05 2.52
N VAL A 486 52.32 -7.90 2.07
CA VAL A 486 51.72 -6.57 2.32
C VAL A 486 50.35 -6.48 1.65
N PHE A 487 50.21 -6.91 0.39
CA PHE A 487 48.93 -6.93 -0.32
C PHE A 487 47.91 -7.82 0.37
N ALA A 488 48.32 -9.03 0.78
CA ALA A 488 47.47 -9.94 1.54
C ALA A 488 47.08 -9.37 2.91
N ALA A 489 48.03 -8.79 3.65
CA ALA A 489 47.80 -8.24 4.99
C ALA A 489 46.90 -6.99 4.98
N LEU A 490 46.98 -6.17 3.93
CA LEU A 490 46.20 -4.94 3.79
C LEU A 490 44.93 -5.10 2.95
N GLY A 491 44.72 -6.26 2.30
CA GLY A 491 43.58 -6.51 1.43
C GLY A 491 43.59 -5.68 0.13
N VAL A 492 44.75 -5.17 -0.29
CA VAL A 492 44.92 -4.38 -1.52
C VAL A 492 45.38 -5.27 -2.67
N ARG A 493 44.94 -4.98 -3.89
CA ARG A 493 45.17 -5.81 -5.09
C ARG A 493 46.16 -5.20 -6.06
N SER A 494 46.60 -3.96 -5.84
CA SER A 494 47.51 -3.27 -6.73
C SER A 494 48.45 -2.31 -6.00
N ARG A 495 49.55 -1.95 -6.65
CA ARG A 495 50.49 -0.92 -6.18
C ARG A 495 49.83 0.45 -6.08
N ILE A 496 48.86 0.75 -6.96
CA ILE A 496 48.10 2.00 -6.94
C ILE A 496 47.21 2.05 -5.68
N GLU A 497 46.52 0.95 -5.37
CA GLU A 497 45.72 0.84 -4.14
C GLU A 497 46.61 0.96 -2.88
N LEU A 498 47.81 0.36 -2.89
CA LEU A 498 48.79 0.51 -1.80
C LEU A 498 49.26 1.96 -1.63
N ALA A 499 49.60 2.65 -2.73
CA ALA A 499 50.06 4.03 -2.69
C ALA A 499 48.99 5.00 -2.17
N LEU A 500 47.73 4.80 -2.56
CA LEU A 500 46.59 5.57 -2.05
C LEU A 500 46.35 5.33 -0.55
N MET A 501 46.65 4.13 -0.05
CA MET A 501 46.47 3.77 1.36
C MET A 501 47.56 4.40 2.25
N VAL A 502 48.82 4.40 1.81
CA VAL A 502 49.98 4.90 2.58
C VAL A 502 50.13 6.42 2.49
N GLY A 503 49.94 7.03 1.31
CA GLY A 503 50.16 8.46 1.08
C GLY A 503 49.17 9.42 1.76
N GLN A 504 48.24 8.92 2.57
CA GLN A 504 47.23 9.68 3.31
C GLN A 504 47.47 9.72 4.83
N GLU A 505 48.55 9.09 5.34
CA GLU A 505 48.96 9.18 6.75
C GLU A 505 50.09 10.18 6.99
N ASP A 506 50.90 10.50 5.98
CA ASP A 506 51.98 11.50 6.07
C ASP A 506 51.51 12.95 5.80
N ARG A 507 50.18 13.16 5.70
CA ARG A 507 49.50 14.47 5.65
C ARG A 507 48.54 14.61 6.82
#